data_AF-A0A327GU25-F1
#
_entry.id   AF-A0A327GU25-F1
#
_cell.length_a   1.000
_cell.length_b   1.000
_cell.length_c   1.000
_cell.angle_alpha   90.00
_cell.angle_beta   90.00
_cell.angle_gamma   90.00
#
_symmetry.space_group_name_H-M   'P 1'
#
loop_
_entity.id
_entity.type
_entity.pdbx_description
1 polymer ?
#
loop_
_entity_poly.entity_id
_entity_poly.type
_entity_poly.pdbx_seq_one_letter_code
_entity_poly.pdbx_strand_id
1 'polypeptide(L)'
;MVVKSATKKKLTDLGVDEEHAHLLADDRKWDDVKILNPQQIAEICQTDSGTAQSIHTKITTPIKSGKRDSATTTKRVRIQKRRSTRKKTSLPLQSYREEDKSSQILREIDTDDPLYQQIEAESIKDGMVLTPRIIHDLTEGIRSRGMDKLTSKQMKSVMKETKAMLAESRVDPHEAVGITTAQSIGEPGTQMTMRTFHYAGVATVNVTQGLPRVIEIVDARKEPNTPTMMIYLEEKTPDGKKALKTNEKQVQSIAAGLETTTTRDIASIDVDVAQRVLTLDLKNQNLKLKNMNGREVMDKLSRALKLYVQADNPDRPKQLKLIPGVSKEDDLAGLAADPPTYTALLQLEDKVKKLRLKGLPGISRANVQGPDKKTGEYYIATIGSNLSKVSEFAGVDRSRTYTNNIVEIYQYLGIEAARQSIISELRDTLEGAGLDVDVRHLITVADVMTSEGEVRAIGRHGVSGTKHSILARSAFEVTVNHLLRAGIIGERDYLKGVTENVIVGQPVALGTGSVELYYAPKNN
;
A
#
# COMPACT_ATOMS: atom_id res chain seq x y z
N MET A 1 37.33 -28.21 -18.81
CA MET A 1 36.65 -27.18 -19.63
C MET A 1 36.85 -25.75 -19.13
N VAL A 2 36.72 -25.43 -17.83
CA VAL A 2 36.74 -24.03 -17.32
C VAL A 2 38.10 -23.33 -17.46
N VAL A 3 39.21 -24.08 -17.41
CA VAL A 3 40.56 -23.49 -17.52
C VAL A 3 40.85 -23.01 -18.95
N LYS A 4 40.49 -23.81 -19.97
CA LYS A 4 40.69 -23.49 -21.39
C LYS A 4 39.99 -22.18 -21.80
N SER A 5 38.79 -21.91 -21.26
CA SER A 5 38.06 -20.68 -21.59
C SER A 5 38.71 -19.43 -21.00
N ALA A 6 39.35 -19.52 -19.83
CA ALA A 6 39.96 -18.37 -19.17
C ALA A 6 41.29 -17.96 -19.81
N THR A 7 42.12 -18.94 -20.22
CA THR A 7 43.35 -18.69 -20.97
C THR A 7 43.07 -18.19 -22.38
N LYS A 8 42.15 -18.83 -23.10
CA LYS A 8 41.72 -18.39 -24.44
C LYS A 8 41.25 -16.94 -24.41
N LYS A 9 40.39 -16.58 -23.45
CA LYS A 9 39.86 -15.22 -23.33
C LYS A 9 40.96 -14.16 -23.06
N LYS A 10 41.96 -14.49 -22.24
CA LYS A 10 43.09 -13.57 -21.99
C LYS A 10 43.96 -13.38 -23.24
N LEU A 11 44.18 -14.43 -24.02
CA LEU A 11 44.94 -14.35 -25.27
C LEU A 11 44.20 -13.51 -26.33
N THR A 12 42.88 -13.68 -26.45
CA THR A 12 42.05 -12.85 -27.34
C THR A 12 42.00 -11.39 -26.89
N ASP A 13 41.92 -11.12 -25.57
CA ASP A 13 41.98 -9.76 -25.02
C ASP A 13 43.33 -9.06 -25.29
N LEU A 14 44.41 -9.83 -25.48
CA LEU A 14 45.74 -9.34 -25.87
C LEU A 14 45.92 -9.18 -27.39
N GLY A 15 44.87 -9.46 -28.18
CA GLY A 15 44.90 -9.34 -29.64
C GLY A 15 45.70 -10.45 -30.33
N VAL A 16 45.76 -11.65 -29.73
CA VAL A 16 46.16 -12.89 -30.41
C VAL A 16 44.95 -13.43 -31.15
N ASP A 17 45.17 -13.86 -32.39
CA ASP A 17 44.13 -14.41 -33.25
C ASP A 17 43.47 -15.67 -32.64
N GLU A 18 42.17 -15.86 -32.87
CA GLU A 18 41.36 -16.85 -32.15
C GLU A 18 41.80 -18.30 -32.37
N GLU A 19 42.34 -18.62 -33.55
CA GLU A 19 42.84 -19.97 -33.88
C GLU A 19 44.11 -20.30 -33.08
N HIS A 20 45.05 -19.36 -33.04
CA HIS A 20 46.29 -19.46 -32.27
C HIS A 20 46.02 -19.45 -30.75
N ALA A 21 45.05 -18.65 -30.30
CA ALA A 21 44.63 -18.61 -28.91
C ALA A 21 43.98 -19.93 -28.45
N HIS A 22 43.31 -20.65 -29.35
CA HIS A 22 42.75 -21.97 -29.04
C HIS A 22 43.84 -23.03 -28.89
N LEU A 23 44.82 -23.07 -29.80
CA LEU A 23 45.94 -24.01 -29.76
C LEU A 23 46.85 -23.80 -28.54
N LEU A 24 47.13 -22.55 -28.18
CA LEU A 24 47.93 -22.22 -26.99
C LEU A 24 47.22 -22.47 -25.66
N ALA A 25 45.88 -22.42 -25.65
CA ALA A 25 45.06 -22.67 -24.48
C ALA A 25 44.73 -24.16 -24.27
N ASP A 26 45.13 -25.04 -25.19
CA ASP A 26 44.83 -26.47 -25.11
C ASP A 26 45.66 -27.12 -23.99
N ASP A 27 44.97 -27.50 -22.92
CA ASP A 27 45.48 -28.12 -21.68
C ASP A 27 46.56 -27.33 -20.89
N ARG A 28 46.74 -26.02 -21.16
CA ARG A 28 47.72 -25.16 -20.46
C ARG A 28 47.06 -24.04 -19.65
N LYS A 29 47.60 -23.72 -18.47
CA LYS A 29 47.21 -22.54 -17.69
C LYS A 29 47.93 -21.29 -18.20
N TRP A 30 47.40 -20.12 -17.85
CA TRP A 30 47.94 -18.82 -18.28
C TRP A 30 49.40 -18.64 -17.88
N ASP A 31 49.75 -19.10 -16.68
CA ASP A 31 51.11 -18.98 -16.17
C ASP A 31 52.09 -19.87 -16.95
N ASP A 32 51.63 -21.00 -17.49
CA ASP A 32 52.45 -21.89 -18.33
C ASP A 32 52.65 -21.28 -19.73
N VAL A 33 51.61 -20.67 -20.31
CA VAL A 33 51.68 -20.01 -21.63
C VAL A 33 52.61 -18.80 -21.61
N LYS A 34 52.70 -18.09 -20.48
CA LYS A 34 53.55 -16.89 -20.32
C LYS A 34 55.05 -17.20 -20.37
N ILE A 35 55.46 -18.43 -20.06
CA ILE A 35 56.88 -18.82 -19.93
C ILE A 35 57.41 -19.45 -21.24
N LEU A 36 56.55 -19.66 -22.24
CA LEU A 36 56.93 -20.31 -23.49
C LEU A 36 57.91 -19.47 -24.32
N ASN A 37 58.97 -20.12 -24.79
CA ASN A 37 59.94 -19.49 -25.68
C ASN A 37 59.35 -19.35 -27.11
N PRO A 38 59.76 -18.37 -27.94
CA PRO A 38 59.20 -18.18 -29.28
C PRO A 38 59.29 -19.43 -30.18
N GLN A 39 60.32 -20.25 -30.02
CA GLN A 39 60.49 -21.51 -30.75
C GLN A 39 59.41 -22.55 -30.39
N GLN A 40 59.03 -22.62 -29.11
CA GLN A 40 57.96 -23.51 -28.64
C GLN A 40 56.58 -23.03 -29.11
N ILE A 41 56.38 -21.72 -29.17
CA ILE A 41 55.15 -21.13 -29.72
C ILE A 41 55.03 -21.45 -31.21
N ALA A 42 56.12 -21.38 -31.97
CA ALA A 42 56.14 -21.76 -33.39
C ALA A 42 55.79 -23.25 -33.60
N GLU A 43 56.32 -24.13 -32.76
CA GLU A 43 56.05 -25.58 -32.82
C GLU A 43 54.58 -25.92 -32.51
N ILE A 44 54.00 -25.27 -31.51
CA ILE A 44 52.60 -25.51 -31.09
C ILE A 44 51.62 -24.93 -32.10
N CYS A 45 51.89 -23.73 -32.61
CA CYS A 45 51.02 -23.04 -33.54
C CYS A 45 51.27 -23.43 -35.01
N GLN A 46 52.31 -24.23 -35.30
CA GLN A 46 52.75 -24.59 -36.66
C GLN A 46 52.93 -23.37 -37.57
N THR A 47 53.48 -22.28 -37.03
CA THR A 47 53.68 -21.02 -37.78
C THR A 47 55.15 -20.65 -37.97
N ASP A 48 55.38 -19.66 -38.82
CA ASP A 48 56.69 -19.09 -39.10
C ASP A 48 57.30 -18.40 -37.87
N SER A 49 58.64 -18.33 -37.82
CA SER A 49 59.36 -17.71 -36.70
C SER A 49 59.01 -16.23 -36.48
N GLY A 50 58.50 -15.53 -37.50
CA GLY A 50 58.11 -14.12 -37.42
C GLY A 50 56.79 -13.92 -36.66
N THR A 51 55.76 -14.69 -37.00
CA THR A 51 54.47 -14.65 -36.29
C THR A 51 54.60 -15.13 -34.84
N ALA A 52 55.41 -16.16 -34.59
CA ALA A 52 55.67 -16.64 -33.22
C ALA A 52 56.37 -15.58 -32.34
N GLN A 53 57.30 -14.80 -32.89
CA GLN A 53 57.91 -13.66 -32.19
C GLN A 53 56.90 -12.53 -31.92
N SER A 54 55.97 -12.27 -32.86
CA SER A 54 54.88 -11.31 -32.68
C SER A 54 53.90 -11.73 -31.57
N ILE A 55 53.57 -13.01 -31.49
CA ILE A 55 52.73 -13.55 -30.40
C ILE A 55 53.48 -13.48 -29.05
N HIS A 56 54.75 -13.88 -29.02
CA HIS A 56 55.56 -13.80 -27.81
C HIS A 56 55.70 -12.36 -27.28
N THR A 57 55.94 -11.39 -28.18
CA THR A 57 55.99 -9.97 -27.81
C THR A 57 54.65 -9.47 -27.31
N LYS A 58 53.51 -9.87 -27.90
CA LYS A 58 52.17 -9.52 -27.37
C LYS A 58 51.92 -10.11 -25.98
N ILE A 59 52.38 -11.33 -25.69
CA ILE A 59 52.24 -11.99 -24.38
C ILE A 59 53.14 -11.35 -23.31
N THR A 60 54.36 -10.95 -23.69
CA THR A 60 55.37 -10.41 -22.77
C THR A 60 55.26 -8.90 -22.57
N THR A 61 54.60 -8.17 -23.47
CA THR A 61 54.43 -6.72 -23.33
C THR A 61 53.59 -6.42 -22.08
N PRO A 62 54.15 -5.74 -21.06
CA PRO A 62 53.38 -5.40 -19.87
C PRO A 62 52.25 -4.45 -20.26
N ILE A 63 51.02 -4.81 -19.90
CA ILE A 63 49.85 -3.93 -20.01
C ILE A 63 50.23 -2.59 -19.36
N LYS A 64 50.30 -1.53 -20.16
CA LYS A 64 50.50 -0.15 -19.67
C LYS A 64 49.28 0.24 -18.82
N SER A 65 49.29 -0.16 -17.55
CA SER A 65 48.57 0.56 -16.51
C SER A 65 49.15 1.97 -16.47
N GLY A 66 48.28 2.98 -16.52
CA GLY A 66 48.64 4.39 -16.64
C GLY A 66 49.83 4.80 -15.74
N LYS A 67 50.71 5.60 -16.34
CA LYS A 67 51.91 6.21 -15.76
C LYS A 67 51.77 6.49 -14.26
N ARG A 68 52.58 5.79 -13.45
CA ARG A 68 53.09 6.29 -12.16
C ARG A 68 54.47 6.87 -12.44
N ASP A 69 54.53 8.17 -12.63
CA ASP A 69 55.81 8.88 -12.61
C ASP A 69 56.27 9.04 -11.16
N SER A 70 57.49 8.58 -10.90
CA SER A 70 58.25 8.82 -9.69
C SER A 70 58.80 10.25 -9.71
N ALA A 71 58.22 11.14 -8.91
CA ALA A 71 58.89 12.36 -8.47
C ALA A 71 58.36 12.78 -7.09
N THR A 72 59.29 12.88 -6.15
CA THR A 72 59.11 13.25 -4.75
C THR A 72 58.60 14.69 -4.64
N THR A 73 57.32 14.87 -4.32
CA THR A 73 56.83 16.11 -3.71
C THR A 73 55.62 15.80 -2.83
N THR A 74 55.80 15.91 -1.52
CA THR A 74 54.76 15.68 -0.52
C THR A 74 53.66 16.74 -0.64
N LYS A 75 52.56 16.41 -1.33
CA LYS A 75 51.26 17.07 -1.13
C LYS A 75 50.28 16.04 -0.57
N ARG A 76 49.89 16.23 0.70
CA ARG A 76 48.85 15.44 1.37
C ARG A 76 47.51 15.65 0.65
N VAL A 77 47.16 14.75 -0.27
CA VAL A 77 45.81 14.67 -0.84
C VAL A 77 44.94 13.88 0.14
N ARG A 78 44.09 14.60 0.87
CA ARG A 78 43.07 14.01 1.74
C ARG A 78 42.01 13.39 0.83
N ILE A 79 42.06 12.07 0.63
CA ILE A 79 40.97 11.34 -0.02
C ILE A 79 39.77 11.40 0.93
N GLN A 80 38.88 12.37 0.70
CA GLN A 80 37.53 12.27 1.23
C GLN A 80 36.88 11.08 0.53
N LYS A 81 36.80 9.93 1.23
CA LYS A 81 35.77 8.94 0.94
C LYS A 81 34.45 9.69 1.01
N ARG A 82 33.87 10.04 -0.15
CA ARG A 82 32.45 10.37 -0.23
C ARG A 82 31.72 9.12 0.22
N ARG A 83 31.41 9.05 1.51
CA ARG A 83 30.35 8.18 2.00
C ARG A 83 29.14 8.57 1.17
N SER A 84 28.74 7.68 0.26
CA SER A 84 27.35 7.67 -0.18
C SER A 84 26.54 7.40 1.07
N THR A 85 26.16 8.46 1.78
CA THR A 85 25.02 8.39 2.67
C THR A 85 23.84 8.18 1.73
N ARG A 86 23.50 6.92 1.44
CA ARG A 86 22.09 6.57 1.29
C ARG A 86 21.45 7.10 2.56
N LYS A 87 20.88 8.31 2.50
CA LYS A 87 19.94 8.79 3.52
C LYS A 87 18.94 7.64 3.59
N LYS A 88 18.86 6.94 4.71
CA LYS A 88 17.82 5.93 4.91
C LYS A 88 16.52 6.68 4.63
N THR A 89 15.88 6.37 3.50
CA THR A 89 14.60 6.97 3.09
C THR A 89 13.47 6.49 4.00
N SER A 90 13.71 5.45 4.79
CA SER A 90 12.88 5.05 5.91
C SER A 90 13.19 5.94 7.12
N LEU A 91 12.29 6.87 7.45
CA LEU A 91 12.22 7.42 8.80
C LEU A 91 12.08 6.24 9.79
N PRO A 92 12.73 6.28 10.96
CA PRO A 92 12.56 5.25 11.98
C PRO A 92 11.07 5.11 12.35
N LEU A 93 10.67 3.91 12.74
CA LEU A 93 9.35 3.70 13.35
C LEU A 93 9.24 4.67 14.54
N GLN A 94 8.16 5.46 14.60
CA GLN A 94 7.92 6.29 15.78
C GLN A 94 7.73 5.34 16.97
N SER A 95 8.41 5.63 18.08
CA SER A 95 8.22 4.90 19.32
C SER A 95 6.77 5.06 19.78
N TYR A 96 6.09 3.95 20.04
CA TYR A 96 4.76 3.97 20.63
C TYR A 96 4.83 4.63 22.01
N ARG A 97 4.16 5.78 22.16
CA ARG A 97 4.05 6.50 23.43
C ARG A 97 2.67 6.23 24.01
N GLU A 98 2.60 5.40 25.03
CA GLU A 98 1.34 5.01 25.68
C GLU A 98 0.62 6.21 26.29
N GLU A 99 1.34 7.08 26.99
CA GLU A 99 0.81 8.25 27.71
C GLU A 99 0.15 9.28 26.77
N ASP A 100 0.78 9.55 25.62
CA ASP A 100 0.24 10.47 24.60
C ASP A 100 -1.03 9.89 23.95
N LYS A 101 -1.16 8.56 23.88
CA LYS A 101 -2.35 7.90 23.33
C LYS A 101 -3.47 7.74 24.35
N SER A 102 -3.17 7.44 25.61
CA SER A 102 -4.18 7.38 26.67
C SER A 102 -4.82 8.73 26.91
N SER A 103 -4.04 9.81 26.86
CA SER A 103 -4.55 11.18 26.89
C SER A 103 -5.37 11.55 25.65
N GLN A 104 -5.05 11.00 24.46
CA GLN A 104 -5.90 11.15 23.28
C GLN A 104 -7.26 10.44 23.41
N ILE A 105 -7.30 9.24 24.00
CA ILE A 105 -8.54 8.47 24.21
C ILE A 105 -9.46 9.18 25.21
N LEU A 106 -8.89 9.82 26.23
CA LEU A 106 -9.61 10.56 27.27
C LEU A 106 -9.82 12.05 26.93
N ARG A 107 -9.46 12.50 25.72
CA ARG A 107 -9.46 13.93 25.34
C ARG A 107 -10.84 14.59 25.43
N GLU A 108 -11.90 13.81 25.33
CA GLU A 108 -13.30 14.27 25.41
C GLU A 108 -13.90 14.10 26.82
N ILE A 109 -13.17 13.52 27.77
CA ILE A 109 -13.65 13.24 29.13
C ILE A 109 -12.95 14.18 30.11
N ASP A 110 -13.72 15.04 30.78
CA ASP A 110 -13.21 15.87 31.86
C ASP A 110 -13.03 15.03 33.14
N THR A 111 -11.86 14.41 33.29
CA THR A 111 -11.52 13.59 34.47
C THR A 111 -11.25 14.42 35.73
N ASP A 112 -11.03 15.73 35.55
CA ASP A 112 -10.69 16.64 36.64
C ASP A 112 -11.94 17.23 37.32
N ASP A 113 -13.13 16.96 36.77
CA ASP A 113 -14.38 17.44 37.33
C ASP A 113 -14.64 16.86 38.74
N PRO A 114 -14.94 17.69 39.76
CA PRO A 114 -15.15 17.23 41.12
C PRO A 114 -16.36 16.30 41.26
N LEU A 115 -17.32 16.38 40.32
CA LEU A 115 -18.46 15.46 40.25
C LEU A 115 -18.04 14.08 39.69
N TYR A 116 -17.14 14.06 38.72
CA TYR A 116 -16.57 12.84 38.12
C TYR A 116 -15.84 12.02 39.18
N GLN A 117 -14.95 12.66 39.94
CA GLN A 117 -14.19 12.02 41.02
C GLN A 117 -15.08 11.52 42.16
N GLN A 118 -16.18 12.23 42.46
CA GLN A 118 -17.15 11.79 43.46
C GLN A 118 -17.93 10.55 43.00
N ILE A 119 -18.36 10.50 41.74
CA ILE A 119 -19.06 9.35 41.15
C ILE A 119 -18.11 8.15 41.04
N GLU A 120 -16.86 8.37 40.64
CA GLU A 120 -15.83 7.34 40.58
C GLU A 120 -15.55 6.74 41.97
N ALA A 121 -15.37 7.58 42.99
CA ALA A 121 -15.14 7.12 44.36
C ALA A 121 -16.32 6.33 44.94
N GLU A 122 -17.56 6.71 44.66
CA GLU A 122 -18.74 5.94 45.08
C GLU A 122 -18.94 4.67 44.24
N SER A 123 -18.62 4.70 42.95
CA SER A 123 -18.64 3.50 42.08
C SER A 123 -17.68 2.42 42.57
N ILE A 124 -16.48 2.81 43.01
CA ILE A 124 -15.49 1.88 43.58
C ILE A 124 -16.01 1.28 44.90
N LYS A 125 -16.66 2.07 45.76
CA LYS A 125 -17.24 1.58 47.02
C LYS A 125 -18.37 0.58 46.81
N ASP A 126 -19.21 0.79 45.80
CA ASP A 126 -20.29 -0.12 45.43
C ASP A 126 -19.83 -1.31 44.56
N GLY A 127 -18.53 -1.37 44.21
CA GLY A 127 -17.94 -2.44 43.41
C GLY A 127 -18.41 -2.46 41.95
N MET A 128 -18.84 -1.31 41.42
CA MET A 128 -19.28 -1.20 40.03
C MET A 128 -18.11 -0.86 39.11
N VAL A 129 -17.99 -1.62 38.02
CA VAL A 129 -17.08 -1.30 36.91
C VAL A 129 -17.85 -0.46 35.91
N LEU A 130 -17.90 0.86 36.11
CA LEU A 130 -18.44 1.80 35.15
C LEU A 130 -17.33 2.23 34.17
N THR A 131 -17.67 2.28 32.88
CA THR A 131 -16.76 2.83 31.87
C THR A 131 -16.59 4.34 32.11
N PRO A 132 -15.37 4.92 31.93
CA PRO A 132 -15.13 6.36 32.06
C PRO A 132 -16.12 7.25 31.31
N ARG A 133 -16.61 6.79 30.16
CA ARG A 133 -17.63 7.48 29.35
C ARG A 133 -19.01 7.51 29.99
N ILE A 134 -19.42 6.43 30.65
CA ILE A 134 -20.71 6.38 31.38
C ILE A 134 -20.68 7.37 32.54
N ILE A 135 -19.54 7.47 33.24
CA ILE A 135 -19.36 8.45 34.30
C ILE A 135 -19.48 9.87 33.74
N HIS A 136 -18.83 10.14 32.59
CA HIS A 136 -18.94 11.43 31.92
C HIS A 136 -20.39 11.76 31.52
N ASP A 137 -21.10 10.83 30.87
CA ASP A 137 -22.50 11.03 30.47
C ASP A 137 -23.41 11.29 31.68
N LEU A 138 -23.14 10.63 32.82
CA LEU A 138 -23.84 10.89 34.08
C LEU A 138 -23.53 12.29 34.61
N THR A 139 -22.27 12.73 34.54
CA THR A 139 -21.88 14.08 34.98
C THR A 139 -22.55 15.17 34.12
N GLU A 140 -22.56 15.01 32.80
CA GLU A 140 -23.25 15.93 31.89
C GLU A 140 -24.77 15.90 32.10
N GLY A 141 -25.35 14.71 32.30
CA GLY A 141 -26.77 14.55 32.60
C GLY A 141 -27.18 15.26 33.89
N ILE A 142 -26.36 15.21 34.93
CA ILE A 142 -26.58 15.94 36.19
C ILE A 142 -26.45 17.46 35.98
N ARG A 143 -25.46 17.89 35.20
CA ARG A 143 -25.21 19.30 34.90
C ARG A 143 -26.32 19.92 34.06
N SER A 144 -26.87 19.18 33.08
CA SER A 144 -28.01 19.63 32.28
C SER A 144 -29.28 19.87 33.12
N ARG A 145 -29.37 19.21 34.28
CA ARG A 145 -30.46 19.40 35.26
C ARG A 145 -30.17 20.53 36.26
N GLY A 146 -29.05 21.24 36.12
CA GLY A 146 -28.72 22.44 36.90
C GLY A 146 -28.21 22.18 38.32
N MET A 147 -27.67 20.98 38.60
CA MET A 147 -27.15 20.61 39.91
C MET A 147 -25.63 20.43 39.89
N ASP A 148 -24.88 21.43 40.38
CA ASP A 148 -23.41 21.37 40.45
C ASP A 148 -22.88 20.57 41.66
N LYS A 149 -23.74 20.24 42.63
CA LYS A 149 -23.39 19.46 43.83
C LYS A 149 -24.51 18.48 44.19
N LEU A 150 -24.18 17.19 44.31
CA LEU A 150 -25.09 16.17 44.83
C LEU A 150 -24.86 15.93 46.32
N THR A 151 -25.97 15.73 47.04
CA THR A 151 -25.90 15.19 48.40
C THR A 151 -25.60 13.69 48.34
N SER A 152 -24.90 13.12 49.33
CA SER A 152 -24.57 11.68 49.40
C SER A 152 -25.79 10.76 49.25
N LYS A 153 -26.96 11.17 49.73
CA LYS A 153 -28.23 10.43 49.57
C LYS A 153 -28.76 10.43 48.13
N GLN A 154 -28.65 11.57 47.43
CA GLN A 154 -29.05 11.68 46.03
C GLN A 154 -28.11 10.87 45.15
N MET A 155 -26.80 10.92 45.44
CA MET A 155 -25.79 10.13 44.73
C MET A 155 -26.08 8.64 44.81
N LYS A 156 -26.37 8.11 46.02
CA LYS A 156 -26.76 6.71 46.19
C LYS A 156 -28.03 6.33 45.42
N SER A 157 -28.99 7.24 45.29
CA SER A 157 -30.21 7.00 44.50
C SER A 157 -29.88 6.92 43.00
N VAL A 158 -29.08 7.86 42.49
CA VAL A 158 -28.64 7.88 41.10
C VAL A 158 -27.84 6.62 40.77
N MET A 159 -26.93 6.19 41.65
CA MET A 159 -26.16 4.96 41.46
C MET A 159 -27.06 3.71 41.48
N LYS A 160 -28.08 3.68 42.35
CA LYS A 160 -29.05 2.58 42.39
C LYS A 160 -29.87 2.50 41.10
N GLU A 161 -30.37 3.62 40.59
CA GLU A 161 -31.10 3.68 39.32
C GLU A 161 -30.19 3.31 38.14
N THR A 162 -28.96 3.82 38.12
CA THR A 162 -27.95 3.48 37.12
C THR A 162 -27.69 1.98 37.09
N LYS A 163 -27.58 1.33 38.27
CA LYS A 163 -27.44 -0.12 38.37
C LYS A 163 -28.63 -0.87 37.80
N ALA A 164 -29.85 -0.43 38.12
CA ALA A 164 -31.06 -1.06 37.61
C ALA A 164 -31.14 -0.95 36.09
N MET A 165 -30.91 0.25 35.55
CA MET A 165 -30.90 0.51 34.11
C MET A 165 -29.81 -0.29 33.40
N LEU A 166 -28.61 -0.38 33.98
CA LEU A 166 -27.51 -1.15 33.39
C LEU A 166 -27.78 -2.66 33.42
N ALA A 167 -28.50 -3.17 34.43
CA ALA A 167 -28.92 -4.56 34.47
C ALA A 167 -29.99 -4.87 33.43
N GLU A 168 -30.96 -3.96 33.24
CA GLU A 168 -32.02 -4.09 32.23
C GLU A 168 -31.52 -3.89 30.79
N SER A 169 -30.46 -3.10 30.60
CA SER A 169 -29.88 -2.82 29.27
C SER A 169 -28.98 -3.95 28.74
N ARG A 170 -28.82 -5.06 29.48
CA ARG A 170 -28.01 -6.21 29.03
C ARG A 170 -28.81 -7.04 28.04
N VAL A 171 -28.15 -7.50 26.99
CA VAL A 171 -28.75 -8.46 26.04
C VAL A 171 -29.00 -9.79 26.74
N ASP A 172 -30.17 -10.36 26.50
CA ASP A 172 -30.54 -11.68 27.02
C ASP A 172 -29.61 -12.77 26.45
N PRO A 173 -29.13 -13.71 27.29
CA PRO A 173 -28.31 -14.82 26.82
C PRO A 173 -29.04 -15.66 25.75
N HIS A 174 -28.28 -16.15 24.76
CA HIS A 174 -28.77 -16.97 23.63
C HIS A 174 -29.66 -16.24 22.61
N GLU A 175 -29.67 -14.90 22.63
CA GLU A 175 -30.31 -14.08 21.60
C GLU A 175 -29.65 -14.26 20.21
N ALA A 176 -30.44 -14.13 19.15
CA ALA A 176 -30.05 -14.38 17.77
C ALA A 176 -29.22 -13.24 17.15
N VAL A 177 -28.20 -12.72 17.84
CA VAL A 177 -27.50 -11.47 17.47
C VAL A 177 -26.95 -11.49 16.04
N GLY A 178 -26.48 -12.64 15.55
CA GLY A 178 -26.01 -12.77 14.17
C GLY A 178 -27.11 -12.59 13.12
N ILE A 179 -28.32 -13.09 13.39
CA ILE A 179 -29.47 -12.96 12.49
C ILE A 179 -30.02 -11.55 12.52
N THR A 180 -30.20 -10.97 13.71
CA THR A 180 -30.68 -9.59 13.86
C THR A 180 -29.71 -8.61 13.22
N THR A 181 -28.41 -8.78 13.44
CA THR A 181 -27.36 -7.99 12.77
C THR A 181 -27.45 -8.07 11.25
N ALA A 182 -27.58 -9.28 10.69
CA ALA A 182 -27.67 -9.47 9.25
C ALA A 182 -28.94 -8.79 8.67
N GLN A 183 -30.06 -8.87 9.38
CA GLN A 183 -31.30 -8.22 8.97
C GLN A 183 -31.19 -6.69 9.06
N SER A 184 -30.68 -6.16 10.17
CA SER A 184 -30.55 -4.71 10.39
C SER A 184 -29.63 -4.03 9.38
N ILE A 185 -28.59 -4.72 8.90
CA ILE A 185 -27.70 -4.20 7.85
C ILE A 185 -28.29 -4.41 6.45
N GLY A 186 -29.05 -5.49 6.24
CA GLY A 186 -29.62 -5.85 4.94
C GLY A 186 -30.90 -5.09 4.58
N GLU A 187 -31.78 -4.83 5.55
CA GLU A 187 -33.07 -4.15 5.36
C GLU A 187 -32.91 -2.76 4.69
N PRO A 188 -31.98 -1.89 5.15
CA PRO A 188 -31.76 -0.58 4.54
C PRO A 188 -31.25 -0.67 3.09
N GLY A 189 -30.64 -1.79 2.69
CA GLY A 189 -30.08 -1.97 1.35
C GLY A 189 -31.12 -1.82 0.24
N THR A 190 -32.37 -2.20 0.49
CA THR A 190 -33.48 -1.99 -0.46
C THR A 190 -33.82 -0.51 -0.64
N GLN A 191 -33.72 0.28 0.43
CA GLN A 191 -34.03 1.71 0.44
C GLN A 191 -32.86 2.56 -0.09
N MET A 192 -31.62 2.07 0.02
CA MET A 192 -30.41 2.77 -0.42
C MET A 192 -30.40 3.06 -1.92
N THR A 193 -30.98 2.19 -2.74
CA THR A 193 -30.95 2.32 -4.21
C THR A 193 -31.61 3.61 -4.72
N MET A 194 -32.62 4.12 -3.99
CA MET A 194 -33.36 5.33 -4.36
C MET A 194 -32.70 6.64 -3.88
N ARG A 195 -31.77 6.59 -2.91
CA ARG A 195 -31.18 7.79 -2.28
C ARG A 195 -29.81 8.19 -2.84
N THR A 196 -29.21 7.37 -3.70
CA THR A 196 -27.79 7.46 -4.07
C THR A 196 -27.40 8.52 -5.13
N PHE A 197 -28.29 9.41 -5.60
CA PHE A 197 -28.00 10.18 -6.82
C PHE A 197 -27.92 11.70 -6.75
N HIS A 198 -27.96 12.33 -5.57
CA HIS A 198 -27.88 13.79 -5.48
C HIS A 198 -26.87 14.29 -4.43
N TYR A 199 -25.58 13.99 -4.64
CA TYR A 199 -24.50 14.82 -4.09
C TYR A 199 -23.94 15.74 -5.17
N ALA A 200 -24.83 16.52 -5.80
CA ALA A 200 -24.45 17.56 -6.74
C ALA A 200 -23.89 18.76 -5.96
N GLY A 201 -22.57 18.82 -5.73
CA GLY A 201 -21.98 20.09 -5.28
C GLY A 201 -20.66 20.08 -4.54
N VAL A 202 -20.11 18.93 -4.13
CA VAL A 202 -18.79 18.93 -3.47
C VAL A 202 -17.74 18.53 -4.51
N ALA A 203 -16.77 19.42 -4.75
CA ALA A 203 -15.63 19.23 -5.66
C ALA A 203 -14.67 18.09 -5.26
N THR A 204 -15.11 17.22 -4.36
CA THR A 204 -14.38 16.09 -3.81
C THR A 204 -14.78 14.85 -4.58
N VAL A 205 -13.83 14.34 -5.37
CA VAL A 205 -13.68 12.95 -5.83
C VAL A 205 -14.97 12.11 -5.81
N ASN A 206 -15.48 11.73 -6.98
CA ASN A 206 -16.59 10.77 -7.10
C ASN A 206 -16.21 9.43 -6.45
N VAL A 207 -16.46 9.29 -5.15
CA VAL A 207 -16.33 8.02 -4.42
C VAL A 207 -17.60 7.23 -4.61
N THR A 208 -17.49 5.92 -4.82
CA THR A 208 -18.63 5.01 -4.76
C THR A 208 -19.27 5.10 -3.37
N GLN A 209 -20.49 5.61 -3.29
CA GLN A 209 -21.28 5.71 -2.06
C GLN A 209 -22.52 4.82 -2.12
N GLY A 210 -23.11 4.55 -0.95
CA GLY A 210 -24.32 3.75 -0.80
C GLY A 210 -24.10 2.24 -0.91
N LEU A 211 -25.11 1.52 -1.39
CA LEU A 211 -25.13 0.06 -1.41
C LEU A 211 -23.94 -0.59 -2.13
N PRO A 212 -23.47 -0.12 -3.31
CA PRO A 212 -22.32 -0.72 -3.97
C PRO A 212 -21.08 -0.73 -3.08
N ARG A 213 -20.90 0.31 -2.25
CA ARG A 213 -19.78 0.40 -1.32
C ARG A 213 -19.91 -0.58 -0.15
N VAL A 214 -21.10 -0.73 0.41
CA VAL A 214 -21.38 -1.73 1.45
C VAL A 214 -21.06 -3.15 0.95
N ILE A 215 -21.45 -3.46 -0.29
CA ILE A 215 -21.14 -4.76 -0.92
C ILE A 215 -19.62 -4.94 -1.06
N GLU A 216 -18.88 -3.93 -1.53
CA GLU A 216 -17.42 -4.01 -1.65
C GLU A 216 -16.72 -4.32 -0.32
N ILE A 217 -17.21 -3.71 0.76
CA ILE A 217 -16.68 -3.89 2.12
C ILE A 217 -16.97 -5.32 2.61
N VAL A 218 -18.23 -5.75 2.54
CA VAL A 218 -18.69 -7.08 3.00
C VAL A 218 -18.06 -8.23 2.18
N ASP A 219 -17.80 -8.01 0.90
CA ASP A 219 -17.09 -8.96 0.03
C ASP A 219 -15.56 -8.90 0.18
N ALA A 220 -15.03 -8.03 1.06
CA ALA A 220 -13.59 -7.84 1.28
C ALA A 220 -12.79 -7.73 -0.04
N ARG A 221 -13.28 -6.91 -0.98
CA ARG A 221 -12.62 -6.77 -2.29
C ARG A 221 -11.18 -6.28 -2.14
N LYS A 222 -10.25 -6.95 -2.83
CA LYS A 222 -8.82 -6.62 -2.80
C LYS A 222 -8.52 -5.20 -3.29
N GLU A 223 -9.20 -4.78 -4.34
CA GLU A 223 -9.14 -3.41 -4.86
C GLU A 223 -10.57 -2.88 -4.98
N PRO A 224 -10.94 -1.81 -4.27
CA PRO A 224 -12.25 -1.18 -4.44
C PRO A 224 -12.32 -0.45 -5.79
N ASN A 225 -13.53 -0.18 -6.29
CA ASN A 225 -13.68 0.45 -7.61
C ASN A 225 -13.13 1.88 -7.65
N THR A 226 -13.33 2.64 -6.57
CA THR A 226 -12.75 3.99 -6.41
C THR A 226 -11.93 4.05 -5.11
N PRO A 227 -10.66 3.62 -5.13
CA PRO A 227 -9.78 3.75 -3.98
C PRO A 227 -9.48 5.24 -3.75
N THR A 228 -9.49 5.66 -2.50
CA THR A 228 -9.16 7.01 -2.08
C THR A 228 -8.31 7.00 -0.81
N MET A 229 -7.54 8.07 -0.63
CA MET A 229 -6.84 8.33 0.63
C MET A 229 -6.96 9.77 1.03
N MET A 230 -7.09 9.99 2.34
CA MET A 230 -6.95 11.28 3.00
C MET A 230 -5.60 11.34 3.69
N ILE A 231 -4.69 12.15 3.14
CA ILE A 231 -3.32 12.26 3.60
C ILE A 231 -3.20 13.55 4.41
N TYR A 232 -2.93 13.39 5.69
CA TYR A 232 -2.65 14.49 6.60
C TYR A 232 -1.16 14.80 6.62
N LEU A 233 -0.82 16.02 7.01
CA LEU A 233 0.56 16.51 7.05
C LEU A 233 1.01 16.76 8.48
N GLU A 234 2.30 16.56 8.73
CA GLU A 234 2.91 16.78 10.03
C GLU A 234 2.94 18.28 10.38
N GLU A 235 2.82 18.60 11.67
CA GLU A 235 2.93 19.98 12.18
C GLU A 235 4.31 20.59 11.98
N LYS A 236 5.35 19.76 11.95
CA LYS A 236 6.74 20.20 11.90
C LYS A 236 7.44 19.50 10.76
N THR A 237 8.15 20.26 9.93
CA THR A 237 9.16 19.69 9.03
C THR A 237 10.23 18.98 9.88
N PRO A 238 10.95 17.96 9.36
CA PRO A 238 12.15 17.39 10.01
C PRO A 238 13.18 18.43 10.49
N ASP A 239 13.15 19.65 9.94
CA ASP A 239 14.01 20.78 10.29
C ASP A 239 13.44 21.74 11.36
N GLY A 240 12.25 21.46 11.92
CA GLY A 240 11.67 22.17 13.07
C GLY A 240 11.24 23.64 12.85
N LYS A 241 11.31 24.17 11.63
CA LYS A 241 11.21 25.62 11.36
C LYS A 241 9.90 26.14 10.77
N LYS A 242 9.02 25.32 10.18
CA LYS A 242 7.76 25.79 9.56
C LYS A 242 6.62 24.78 9.72
N ALA A 243 5.40 25.30 9.97
CA ALA A 243 4.18 24.51 9.95
C ALA A 243 3.80 24.16 8.51
N LEU A 244 3.97 22.89 8.12
CA LEU A 244 3.56 22.39 6.80
C LEU A 244 2.03 22.44 6.61
N LYS A 245 1.29 22.32 7.72
CA LYS A 245 -0.18 22.29 7.76
C LYS A 245 -0.87 23.51 7.17
N THR A 246 -0.21 24.67 7.13
CA THR A 246 -0.84 25.96 6.75
C THR A 246 -0.33 26.49 5.41
N ASN A 247 0.77 25.95 4.88
CA ASN A 247 1.42 26.50 3.69
C ASN A 247 1.01 25.76 2.41
N GLU A 248 -0.02 26.27 1.73
CA GLU A 248 -0.58 25.73 0.50
C GLU A 248 0.47 25.36 -0.56
N LYS A 249 1.51 26.20 -0.76
CA LYS A 249 2.55 25.94 -1.77
C LYS A 249 3.37 24.68 -1.48
N GLN A 250 3.65 24.41 -0.21
CA GLN A 250 4.38 23.22 0.20
C GLN A 250 3.50 21.97 0.10
N VAL A 251 2.24 22.08 0.50
CA VAL A 251 1.26 20.99 0.34
C VAL A 251 1.07 20.63 -1.13
N GLN A 252 0.97 21.63 -2.01
CA GLN A 252 0.86 21.42 -3.45
C GLN A 252 2.12 20.74 -4.03
N SER A 253 3.31 21.10 -3.53
CA SER A 253 4.54 20.42 -3.94
C SER A 253 4.59 18.95 -3.50
N ILE A 254 4.04 18.62 -2.34
CA ILE A 254 3.93 17.24 -1.83
C ILE A 254 2.89 16.47 -2.67
N ALA A 255 1.73 17.07 -2.94
CA ALA A 255 0.70 16.49 -3.79
C ALA A 255 1.23 16.17 -5.20
N ALA A 256 1.96 17.10 -5.82
CA ALA A 256 2.63 16.88 -7.11
C ALA A 256 3.74 15.81 -7.06
N GLY A 257 4.30 15.54 -5.86
CA GLY A 257 5.23 14.45 -5.63
C GLY A 257 4.56 13.07 -5.49
N LEU A 258 3.33 13.04 -4.99
CA LEU A 258 2.53 11.83 -4.78
C LEU A 258 1.83 11.37 -6.07
N GLU A 259 1.28 12.32 -6.84
CA GLU A 259 0.55 12.06 -8.08
C GLU A 259 1.43 11.34 -9.12
N THR A 260 0.95 10.19 -9.64
CA THR A 260 1.61 9.57 -10.80
C THR A 260 1.55 10.50 -11.97
N THR A 261 2.72 10.83 -12.50
CA THR A 261 2.81 11.54 -13.76
C THR A 261 3.19 10.57 -14.86
N THR A 262 2.28 10.37 -15.80
CA THR A 262 2.53 9.63 -17.04
C THR A 262 2.98 10.59 -18.14
N THR A 263 3.60 10.05 -19.19
CA THR A 263 3.99 10.87 -20.35
C THR A 263 2.78 11.57 -21.00
N ARG A 264 1.60 10.93 -20.96
CA ARG A 264 0.33 11.49 -21.49
C ARG A 264 -0.09 12.79 -20.82
N ASP A 265 0.19 12.94 -19.53
CA ASP A 265 -0.21 14.14 -18.78
C ASP A 265 0.68 15.34 -19.08
N ILE A 266 1.91 15.10 -19.56
CA ILE A 266 2.94 16.13 -19.76
C ILE A 266 3.10 16.49 -21.24
N ALA A 267 3.04 15.50 -22.13
CA ALA A 267 3.38 15.65 -23.54
C ALA A 267 2.25 15.19 -24.47
N SER A 268 2.07 15.92 -25.57
CA SER A 268 1.41 15.37 -26.77
C SER A 268 2.39 14.44 -27.48
N ILE A 269 1.88 13.32 -27.95
CA ILE A 269 2.65 12.27 -28.59
C ILE A 269 2.24 12.26 -30.06
N ASP A 270 3.15 12.64 -30.93
CA ASP A 270 2.94 12.66 -32.38
C ASP A 270 3.82 11.60 -33.03
N VAL A 271 3.17 10.70 -33.77
CA VAL A 271 3.84 9.59 -34.47
C VAL A 271 4.03 10.00 -35.92
N ASP A 272 5.27 10.27 -36.33
CA ASP A 272 5.60 10.46 -37.73
C ASP A 272 5.92 9.09 -38.36
N VAL A 273 5.01 8.61 -39.21
CA VAL A 273 5.15 7.32 -39.90
C VAL A 273 6.20 7.39 -41.01
N ALA A 274 6.40 8.56 -41.63
CA ALA A 274 7.33 8.71 -42.74
C ALA A 274 8.78 8.71 -42.25
N GLN A 275 9.06 9.48 -41.20
CA GLN A 275 10.40 9.55 -40.60
C GLN A 275 10.63 8.46 -39.53
N ARG A 276 9.59 7.71 -39.15
CA ARG A 276 9.61 6.69 -38.08
C ARG A 276 10.12 7.25 -36.75
N VAL A 277 9.76 8.51 -36.48
CA VAL A 277 10.15 9.23 -35.28
C VAL A 277 8.90 9.45 -34.43
N LEU A 278 9.04 9.23 -33.13
CA LEU A 278 8.05 9.64 -32.15
C LEU A 278 8.48 11.01 -31.61
N THR A 279 7.66 12.03 -31.84
CA THR A 279 7.87 13.39 -31.31
C THR A 279 7.01 13.59 -30.07
N LEU A 280 7.62 14.04 -28.99
CA LEU A 280 6.96 14.37 -27.73
C LEU A 280 7.03 15.89 -27.52
N ASP A 281 5.88 16.54 -27.65
CA ASP A 281 5.74 17.97 -27.42
C ASP A 281 5.38 18.22 -25.95
N LEU A 282 6.36 18.74 -25.19
CA LEU A 282 6.23 18.97 -23.76
C LEU A 282 5.43 20.24 -23.45
N LYS A 283 4.33 20.10 -22.71
CA LYS A 283 3.52 21.23 -22.26
C LYS A 283 4.13 21.87 -21.01
N ASN A 284 4.72 23.05 -21.18
CA ASN A 284 5.36 23.83 -20.10
C ASN A 284 4.42 24.14 -18.92
N GLN A 285 3.11 24.29 -19.15
CA GLN A 285 2.14 24.53 -18.07
C GLN A 285 2.02 23.31 -17.14
N ASN A 286 1.86 22.11 -17.71
CA ASN A 286 1.73 20.87 -16.95
C ASN A 286 3.04 20.50 -16.23
N LEU A 287 4.19 20.80 -16.85
CA LEU A 287 5.51 20.64 -16.21
C LEU A 287 5.66 21.50 -14.94
N LYS A 288 5.19 22.76 -14.97
CA LYS A 288 5.21 23.65 -13.81
C LYS A 288 4.29 23.17 -12.69
N LEU A 289 3.07 22.75 -13.02
CA LEU A 289 2.11 22.22 -12.04
C LEU A 289 2.64 20.97 -11.33
N LYS A 290 3.30 20.08 -12.08
CA LYS A 290 3.86 18.83 -11.55
C LYS A 290 5.29 18.95 -10.99
N ASN A 291 5.80 20.19 -10.95
CA ASN A 291 7.15 20.53 -10.47
C ASN A 291 8.22 19.61 -11.10
N MET A 292 8.27 19.59 -12.43
CA MET A 292 9.26 18.84 -13.22
C MET A 292 9.92 19.72 -14.26
N ASN A 293 11.21 19.46 -14.50
CA ASN A 293 11.99 20.11 -15.54
C ASN A 293 12.05 19.23 -16.79
N GLY A 294 12.04 19.85 -17.98
CA GLY A 294 12.12 19.12 -19.26
C GLY A 294 13.37 18.21 -19.36
N ARG A 295 14.48 18.65 -18.77
CA ARG A 295 15.71 17.85 -18.64
C ARG A 295 15.53 16.60 -17.78
N GLU A 296 14.81 16.71 -16.67
CA GLU A 296 14.53 15.57 -15.80
C GLU A 296 13.63 14.55 -16.51
N VAL A 297 12.70 15.02 -17.35
CA VAL A 297 11.84 14.16 -18.18
C VAL A 297 12.68 13.42 -19.23
N MET A 298 13.59 14.13 -19.92
CA MET A 298 14.53 13.54 -20.88
C MET A 298 15.40 12.45 -20.24
N ASP A 299 16.02 12.73 -19.09
CA ASP A 299 16.87 11.78 -18.35
C ASP A 299 16.10 10.53 -17.90
N LYS A 300 14.81 10.68 -17.55
CA LYS A 300 13.96 9.56 -17.15
C LYS A 300 13.52 8.72 -18.35
N LEU A 301 13.19 9.37 -19.46
CA LEU A 301 12.84 8.70 -20.71
C LEU A 301 14.03 7.90 -21.27
N SER A 302 15.23 8.50 -21.28
CA SER A 302 16.44 7.82 -21.76
C SER A 302 16.79 6.61 -20.90
N ARG A 303 16.72 6.73 -19.57
CA ARG A 303 16.95 5.60 -18.65
C ARG A 303 15.91 4.50 -18.79
N ALA A 304 14.63 4.86 -18.94
CA ALA A 304 13.56 3.89 -19.01
C ALA A 304 13.52 3.14 -20.34
N LEU A 305 13.76 3.83 -21.45
CA LEU A 305 13.70 3.26 -22.79
C LEU A 305 15.04 2.70 -23.27
N LYS A 306 16.16 3.04 -22.61
CA LYS A 306 17.53 2.75 -23.08
C LYS A 306 17.77 3.24 -24.51
N LEU A 307 17.09 4.31 -24.89
CA LEU A 307 17.17 4.94 -26.21
C LEU A 307 17.77 6.33 -26.06
N TYR A 308 18.47 6.75 -27.10
CA TYR A 308 18.93 8.11 -27.21
C TYR A 308 17.73 9.02 -27.56
N VAL A 309 17.48 10.00 -26.68
CA VAL A 309 16.41 10.98 -26.87
C VAL A 309 17.05 12.24 -27.43
N GLN A 310 16.69 12.63 -28.64
CA GLN A 310 17.14 13.91 -29.20
C GLN A 310 16.29 15.03 -28.62
N ALA A 311 16.93 16.06 -28.09
CA ALA A 311 16.29 17.24 -27.54
C ALA A 311 16.62 18.45 -28.41
N ASP A 312 15.63 19.29 -28.72
CA ASP A 312 15.86 20.55 -29.47
C ASP A 312 16.77 21.54 -28.73
N ASN A 313 16.81 21.48 -27.40
CA ASN A 313 17.62 22.36 -26.57
C ASN A 313 18.07 21.64 -25.27
N PRO A 314 19.37 21.67 -24.91
CA PRO A 314 19.92 20.92 -23.78
C PRO A 314 19.38 21.30 -22.38
N ASP A 315 18.91 22.53 -22.18
CA ASP A 315 18.44 22.98 -20.86
C ASP A 315 16.92 23.11 -20.72
N ARG A 316 16.20 23.43 -21.81
CA ARG A 316 14.72 23.52 -21.83
C ARG A 316 14.14 22.92 -23.11
N PRO A 317 14.15 21.59 -23.27
CA PRO A 317 13.56 20.95 -24.43
C PRO A 317 12.05 21.24 -24.48
N LYS A 318 11.59 21.73 -25.63
CA LYS A 318 10.16 21.86 -25.94
C LYS A 318 9.66 20.62 -26.69
N GLN A 319 10.48 20.06 -27.57
CA GLN A 319 10.22 18.82 -28.26
C GLN A 319 11.32 17.80 -27.95
N LEU A 320 10.92 16.55 -27.78
CA LEU A 320 11.82 15.41 -27.63
C LEU A 320 11.53 14.43 -28.77
N LYS A 321 12.55 14.05 -29.53
CA LYS A 321 12.45 13.07 -30.61
C LYS A 321 13.02 11.74 -30.15
N LEU A 322 12.24 10.69 -30.34
CA LEU A 322 12.56 9.31 -29.97
C LEU A 322 12.53 8.45 -31.23
N ILE A 323 13.64 7.75 -31.47
CA ILE A 323 13.77 6.85 -32.61
C ILE A 323 13.88 5.41 -32.10
N PRO A 324 13.04 4.47 -32.55
CA PRO A 324 13.17 3.06 -32.17
C PRO A 324 14.50 2.48 -32.66
N GLY A 325 15.24 1.81 -31.77
CA GLY A 325 16.47 1.07 -32.13
C GLY A 325 17.80 1.85 -31.99
N VAL A 326 17.77 3.14 -31.70
CA VAL A 326 18.97 3.98 -31.54
C VAL A 326 19.34 4.09 -30.06
N SER A 327 20.40 3.40 -29.63
CA SER A 327 20.87 3.41 -28.23
C SER A 327 22.09 4.31 -28.00
N LYS A 328 22.83 4.70 -29.05
CA LYS A 328 23.97 5.64 -28.99
C LYS A 328 23.86 6.73 -30.07
N GLU A 329 24.54 7.86 -29.87
CA GLU A 329 24.66 8.92 -30.89
C GLU A 329 25.28 8.40 -32.21
N ASP A 330 26.16 7.40 -32.12
CA ASP A 330 26.82 6.78 -33.28
C ASP A 330 25.87 5.91 -34.14
N ASP A 331 24.74 5.45 -33.59
CA ASP A 331 23.76 4.63 -34.30
C ASP A 331 22.81 5.47 -35.19
N LEU A 332 22.87 6.81 -35.11
CA LEU A 332 22.15 7.70 -36.04
C LEU A 332 22.59 7.49 -37.49
N ALA A 333 23.86 7.14 -37.71
CA ALA A 333 24.42 6.92 -39.04
C ALA A 333 23.94 5.61 -39.69
N GLY A 334 23.47 4.64 -38.88
CA GLY A 334 22.92 3.36 -39.33
C GLY A 334 21.43 3.40 -39.71
N LEU A 335 20.75 4.53 -39.48
CA LEU A 335 19.30 4.68 -39.69
C LEU A 335 18.87 4.52 -41.15
N ALA A 336 19.80 4.73 -42.09
CA ALA A 336 19.58 4.52 -43.52
C ALA A 336 19.71 3.04 -43.93
N ALA A 337 20.37 2.20 -43.13
CA ALA A 337 20.69 0.81 -43.48
C ALA A 337 19.63 -0.20 -43.00
N ASP A 338 19.09 -0.02 -41.78
CA ASP A 338 18.01 -0.85 -41.22
C ASP A 338 16.92 0.03 -40.59
N PRO A 339 15.88 0.43 -41.37
CA PRO A 339 14.87 1.33 -40.85
C PRO A 339 13.95 0.56 -39.89
N PRO A 340 13.64 1.10 -38.69
CA PRO A 340 12.94 0.37 -37.64
C PRO A 340 11.56 -0.12 -38.08
N THR A 341 11.20 -1.35 -37.71
CA THR A 341 9.92 -1.96 -38.11
C THR A 341 8.74 -1.14 -37.59
N TYR A 342 7.68 -0.97 -38.40
CA TYR A 342 6.46 -0.24 -38.02
C TYR A 342 5.85 -0.74 -36.70
N THR A 343 5.90 -2.06 -36.46
CA THR A 343 5.45 -2.67 -35.20
C THR A 343 6.27 -2.22 -33.99
N ALA A 344 7.57 -1.97 -34.16
CA ALA A 344 8.44 -1.48 -33.10
C ALA A 344 8.12 -0.04 -32.71
N LEU A 345 7.69 0.79 -33.68
CA LEU A 345 7.23 2.16 -33.42
C LEU A 345 5.94 2.18 -32.61
N LEU A 346 4.94 1.36 -32.96
CA LEU A 346 3.70 1.21 -32.19
C LEU A 346 3.96 0.67 -30.78
N GLN A 347 4.82 -0.33 -30.65
CA GLN A 347 5.22 -0.85 -29.32
C GLN A 347 5.96 0.20 -28.49
N LEU A 348 6.78 1.04 -29.11
CA LEU A 348 7.47 2.13 -28.44
C LEU A 348 6.48 3.21 -27.98
N GLU A 349 5.51 3.56 -28.83
CA GLU A 349 4.44 4.48 -28.49
C GLU A 349 3.64 3.97 -27.27
N ASP A 350 3.21 2.70 -27.27
CA ASP A 350 2.48 2.10 -26.15
C ASP A 350 3.31 2.07 -24.86
N LYS A 351 4.62 1.80 -24.97
CA LYS A 351 5.55 1.86 -23.84
C LYS A 351 5.69 3.28 -23.31
N VAL A 352 5.83 4.27 -24.18
CA VAL A 352 5.98 5.68 -23.79
C VAL A 352 4.69 6.20 -23.14
N LYS A 353 3.52 5.82 -23.66
CA LYS A 353 2.20 6.17 -23.08
C LYS A 353 2.05 5.64 -21.65
N LYS A 354 2.46 4.40 -21.40
CA LYS A 354 2.35 3.74 -20.07
C LYS A 354 3.48 4.11 -19.10
N LEU A 355 4.54 4.76 -19.59
CA LEU A 355 5.69 5.06 -18.77
C LEU A 355 5.35 6.10 -17.69
N ARG A 356 5.64 5.74 -16.43
CA ARG A 356 5.58 6.65 -15.30
C ARG A 356 6.91 7.39 -15.13
N LEU A 357 6.85 8.72 -15.12
CA LEU A 357 8.02 9.58 -14.97
C LEU A 357 8.24 9.98 -13.49
N LYS A 358 7.16 10.27 -12.75
CA LYS A 358 7.22 10.69 -11.34
C LYS A 358 5.98 10.18 -10.59
N GLY A 359 6.04 10.15 -9.26
CA GLY A 359 4.92 9.77 -8.41
C GLY A 359 4.92 8.33 -7.94
N LEU A 360 4.00 8.03 -7.03
CA LEU A 360 3.86 6.71 -6.40
C LEU A 360 2.90 5.82 -7.20
N PRO A 361 3.19 4.52 -7.39
CA PRO A 361 2.24 3.61 -8.04
C PRO A 361 0.87 3.62 -7.37
N GLY A 362 -0.18 3.57 -8.17
CA GLY A 362 -1.55 3.44 -7.67
C GLY A 362 -2.24 4.77 -7.37
N ILE A 363 -1.54 5.92 -7.37
CA ILE A 363 -2.13 7.24 -7.11
C ILE A 363 -2.31 8.02 -8.41
N SER A 364 -3.51 8.00 -8.96
CA SER A 364 -3.83 8.68 -10.23
C SER A 364 -3.87 10.20 -10.13
N ARG A 365 -4.47 10.75 -9.06
CA ARG A 365 -4.58 12.20 -8.82
C ARG A 365 -4.43 12.52 -7.35
N ALA A 366 -3.84 13.67 -7.04
CA ALA A 366 -3.70 14.19 -5.68
C ALA A 366 -4.17 15.65 -5.64
N ASN A 367 -5.30 15.89 -5.00
CA ASN A 367 -5.88 17.22 -4.85
C ASN A 367 -5.63 17.74 -3.45
N VAL A 368 -5.12 18.96 -3.35
CA VAL A 368 -5.02 19.66 -2.07
C VAL A 368 -6.39 20.22 -1.72
N GLN A 369 -6.92 19.87 -0.55
CA GLN A 369 -8.16 20.44 -0.03
C GLN A 369 -7.83 21.53 0.99
N GLY A 370 -8.52 22.65 0.81
CA GLY A 370 -8.36 23.90 1.56
C GLY A 370 -8.86 23.81 3.00
N PRO A 371 -8.52 24.81 3.83
CA PRO A 371 -8.49 24.69 5.28
C PRO A 371 -9.87 24.32 5.82
N ASP A 372 -9.92 23.22 6.55
CA ASP A 372 -11.13 22.81 7.24
C ASP A 372 -11.61 23.93 8.18
N LYS A 373 -12.92 24.22 8.19
CA LYS A 373 -13.50 25.39 8.87
C LYS A 373 -13.27 25.36 10.39
N LYS A 374 -13.03 24.17 10.95
CA LYS A 374 -12.80 23.95 12.39
C LYS A 374 -11.33 23.95 12.78
N THR A 375 -10.42 23.51 11.91
CA THR A 375 -9.02 23.24 12.25
C THR A 375 -8.00 24.10 11.47
N GLY A 376 -8.40 24.68 10.34
CA GLY A 376 -7.52 25.49 9.50
C GLY A 376 -6.42 24.69 8.77
N GLU A 377 -6.49 23.35 8.79
CA GLU A 377 -5.47 22.46 8.24
C GLU A 377 -5.77 22.10 6.78
N TYR A 378 -4.72 22.09 5.95
CA TYR A 378 -4.78 21.52 4.59
C TYR A 378 -4.52 20.00 4.64
N TYR A 379 -5.29 19.24 3.89
CA TYR A 379 -5.08 17.80 3.69
C TYR A 379 -5.08 17.48 2.19
N ILE A 380 -4.48 16.35 1.82
CA ILE A 380 -4.41 15.90 0.42
C ILE A 380 -5.40 14.75 0.24
N ALA A 381 -6.39 14.95 -0.61
CA ALA A 381 -7.31 13.91 -1.05
C ALA A 381 -6.80 13.29 -2.34
N THR A 382 -6.60 11.98 -2.35
CA THR A 382 -6.07 11.24 -3.50
C THR A 382 -7.11 10.33 -4.13
N ILE A 383 -7.00 10.16 -5.45
CA ILE A 383 -7.70 9.13 -6.23
C ILE A 383 -6.70 8.02 -6.49
N GLY A 384 -6.94 6.85 -5.92
CA GLY A 384 -5.98 5.78 -5.81
C GLY A 384 -5.46 5.60 -4.39
N SER A 385 -4.98 4.40 -4.07
CA SER A 385 -4.43 4.10 -2.76
C SER A 385 -3.05 3.44 -2.87
N ASN A 386 -2.13 3.90 -2.01
CA ASN A 386 -0.84 3.27 -1.76
C ASN A 386 -0.30 3.67 -0.38
N LEU A 387 -0.96 3.21 0.69
CA LEU A 387 -0.63 3.54 2.07
C LEU A 387 0.83 3.25 2.41
N SER A 388 1.35 2.10 1.99
CA SER A 388 2.74 1.70 2.29
C SER A 388 3.77 2.73 1.83
N LYS A 389 3.65 3.22 0.58
CA LYS A 389 4.62 4.17 0.02
C LYS A 389 4.32 5.62 0.40
N VAL A 390 3.04 5.96 0.62
CA VAL A 390 2.63 7.29 1.06
C VAL A 390 3.14 7.57 2.47
N SER A 391 3.09 6.59 3.38
CA SER A 391 3.59 6.73 4.76
C SER A 391 5.12 6.89 4.84
N GLU A 392 5.87 6.50 3.81
CA GLU A 392 7.31 6.75 3.71
C GLU A 392 7.65 8.16 3.22
N PHE A 393 6.67 8.88 2.64
CA PHE A 393 6.90 10.19 2.05
C PHE A 393 7.13 11.26 3.15
N ALA A 394 8.15 12.10 2.96
CA ALA A 394 8.50 13.12 3.96
C ALA A 394 7.41 14.19 4.09
N GLY A 395 7.00 14.50 5.31
CA GLY A 395 5.97 15.49 5.63
C GLY A 395 4.55 14.94 5.73
N VAL A 396 4.34 13.65 5.43
CA VAL A 396 3.06 12.96 5.65
C VAL A 396 2.93 12.50 7.10
N ASP A 397 1.82 12.84 7.72
CA ASP A 397 1.46 12.39 9.06
C ASP A 397 0.93 10.95 9.01
N ARG A 398 1.74 10.03 9.51
CA ARG A 398 1.45 8.60 9.54
C ARG A 398 0.31 8.23 10.48
N SER A 399 0.07 9.03 11.51
CA SER A 399 -0.88 8.70 12.58
C SER A 399 -2.33 8.99 12.19
N ARG A 400 -2.54 9.96 11.29
CA ARG A 400 -3.88 10.41 10.86
C ARG A 400 -4.22 10.07 9.41
N THR A 401 -3.25 9.69 8.59
CA THR A 401 -3.50 9.33 7.19
C THR A 401 -4.42 8.11 7.09
N TYR A 402 -5.50 8.25 6.33
CA TYR A 402 -6.55 7.25 6.18
C TYR A 402 -6.73 6.84 4.72
N THR A 403 -7.12 5.58 4.48
CA THR A 403 -7.50 5.08 3.16
C THR A 403 -8.78 4.28 3.27
N ASN A 404 -9.55 4.24 2.18
CA ASN A 404 -10.75 3.41 2.12
C ASN A 404 -10.44 1.96 1.70
N ASN A 405 -9.19 1.62 1.34
CA ASN A 405 -8.83 0.25 0.96
C ASN A 405 -8.48 -0.59 2.19
N ILE A 406 -9.44 -1.42 2.62
CA ILE A 406 -9.34 -2.26 3.84
C ILE A 406 -8.21 -3.30 3.74
N VAL A 407 -8.03 -3.93 2.57
CA VAL A 407 -7.00 -4.97 2.39
C VAL A 407 -5.60 -4.35 2.46
N GLU A 408 -5.45 -3.13 1.98
CA GLU A 408 -4.20 -2.38 2.11
C GLU A 408 -3.89 -1.99 3.56
N ILE A 409 -4.92 -1.58 4.32
CA ILE A 409 -4.80 -1.33 5.77
C ILE A 409 -4.38 -2.61 6.49
N TYR A 410 -5.02 -3.73 6.19
CA TYR A 410 -4.68 -5.03 6.78
C TYR A 410 -3.21 -5.39 6.56
N GLN A 411 -2.69 -5.19 5.34
CA GLN A 411 -1.30 -5.52 5.01
C GLN A 411 -0.27 -4.61 5.69
N TYR A 412 -0.60 -3.33 5.91
CA TYR A 412 0.36 -2.36 6.44
C TYR A 412 0.24 -2.12 7.95
N LEU A 413 -0.98 -2.01 8.48
CA LEU A 413 -1.27 -1.70 9.89
C LEU A 413 -1.73 -2.91 10.71
N GLY A 414 -2.20 -3.98 10.07
CA GLY A 414 -2.62 -5.23 10.73
C GLY A 414 -4.13 -5.37 10.92
N ILE A 415 -4.53 -6.44 11.61
CA ILE A 415 -5.93 -6.90 11.67
C ILE A 415 -6.84 -5.96 12.46
N GLU A 416 -6.40 -5.42 13.60
CA GLU A 416 -7.23 -4.51 14.41
C GLU A 416 -7.50 -3.17 13.69
N ALA A 417 -6.50 -2.68 12.95
CA ALA A 417 -6.68 -1.50 12.12
C ALA A 417 -7.68 -1.78 10.99
N ALA A 418 -7.62 -2.97 10.39
CA ALA A 418 -8.58 -3.39 9.38
C ALA A 418 -9.99 -3.53 9.97
N ARG A 419 -10.14 -4.15 11.15
CA ARG A 419 -11.41 -4.26 11.88
C ARG A 419 -12.04 -2.90 12.14
N GLN A 420 -11.25 -1.95 12.65
CA GLN A 420 -11.72 -0.58 12.86
C GLN A 420 -12.07 0.12 11.55
N SER A 421 -11.31 -0.10 10.48
CA SER A 421 -11.58 0.48 9.16
C SER A 421 -12.88 -0.03 8.55
N ILE A 422 -13.23 -1.30 8.76
CA ILE A 422 -14.52 -1.87 8.33
C ILE A 422 -15.66 -1.17 9.05
N ILE A 423 -15.53 -0.96 10.37
CA ILE A 423 -16.55 -0.29 11.17
C ILE A 423 -16.73 1.17 10.71
N SER A 424 -15.63 1.92 10.53
CA SER A 424 -15.71 3.31 10.09
C SER A 424 -16.28 3.44 8.68
N GLU A 425 -15.84 2.62 7.72
CA GLU A 425 -16.37 2.65 6.36
C GLU A 425 -17.86 2.26 6.29
N LEU A 426 -18.28 1.22 7.03
CA LEU A 426 -19.69 0.84 7.07
C LEU A 426 -20.53 1.95 7.69
N ARG A 427 -20.06 2.57 8.78
CA ARG A 427 -20.76 3.67 9.42
C ARG A 427 -20.87 4.89 8.49
N ASP A 428 -19.77 5.33 7.89
CA ASP A 428 -19.74 6.50 7.01
C ASP A 428 -20.64 6.30 5.77
N THR A 429 -20.71 5.07 5.25
CA THR A 429 -21.54 4.75 4.08
C THR A 429 -23.04 4.65 4.39
N LEU A 430 -23.40 4.15 5.58
CA LEU A 430 -24.78 4.11 6.06
C LEU A 430 -25.27 5.51 6.45
N GLU A 431 -24.49 6.25 7.24
CA GLU A 431 -24.79 7.64 7.64
C GLU A 431 -24.89 8.55 6.41
N GLY A 432 -23.98 8.39 5.44
CA GLY A 432 -24.01 9.14 4.17
C GLY A 432 -25.27 8.91 3.34
N ALA A 433 -25.96 7.78 3.52
CA ALA A 433 -27.24 7.49 2.90
C ALA A 433 -28.46 7.93 3.76
N GLY A 434 -28.22 8.54 4.91
CA GLY A 434 -29.23 8.95 5.87
C GLY A 434 -29.95 7.76 6.52
N LEU A 435 -29.22 6.67 6.72
CA LEU A 435 -29.70 5.45 7.39
C LEU A 435 -28.94 5.30 8.69
N ASP A 436 -29.67 5.07 9.77
CA ASP A 436 -29.10 4.86 11.10
C ASP A 436 -29.15 3.37 11.45
N VAL A 437 -28.00 2.80 11.76
CA VAL A 437 -27.83 1.40 12.17
C VAL A 437 -26.95 1.42 13.41
N ASP A 438 -27.38 0.71 14.45
CA ASP A 438 -26.61 0.63 15.70
C ASP A 438 -25.20 0.07 15.42
N VAL A 439 -24.19 0.75 15.97
CA VAL A 439 -22.77 0.41 15.81
C VAL A 439 -22.45 -1.01 16.28
N ARG A 440 -23.21 -1.59 17.22
CA ARG A 440 -23.04 -2.97 17.68
C ARG A 440 -23.20 -3.99 16.56
N HIS A 441 -24.12 -3.75 15.62
CA HIS A 441 -24.29 -4.60 14.44
C HIS A 441 -23.07 -4.50 13.53
N LEU A 442 -22.52 -3.29 13.34
CA LEU A 442 -21.32 -3.05 12.53
C LEU A 442 -20.07 -3.72 13.15
N ILE A 443 -19.94 -3.64 14.48
CA ILE A 443 -18.87 -4.31 15.24
C ILE A 443 -18.97 -5.82 15.04
N THR A 444 -20.17 -6.40 15.20
CA THR A 444 -20.38 -7.84 15.05
C THR A 444 -19.99 -8.32 13.64
N VAL A 445 -20.32 -7.56 12.60
CA VAL A 445 -19.89 -7.87 11.23
C VAL A 445 -18.37 -7.79 11.08
N ALA A 446 -17.74 -6.72 11.56
CA ALA A 446 -16.30 -6.55 11.47
C ALA A 446 -15.53 -7.66 12.22
N ASP A 447 -16.01 -8.05 13.39
CA ASP A 447 -15.41 -9.12 14.21
C ASP A 447 -15.53 -10.48 13.52
N VAL A 448 -16.70 -10.81 12.93
CA VAL A 448 -16.88 -12.03 12.15
C VAL A 448 -15.93 -12.06 10.94
N MET A 449 -15.80 -10.94 10.23
CA MET A 449 -14.91 -10.80 9.08
C MET A 449 -13.42 -10.92 9.42
N THR A 450 -13.03 -10.61 10.67
CA THR A 450 -11.61 -10.56 11.11
C THR A 450 -11.22 -11.66 12.10
N SER A 451 -12.16 -12.53 12.48
CA SER A 451 -12.04 -13.57 13.52
C SER A 451 -10.84 -14.52 13.40
N GLU A 452 -10.38 -14.84 12.18
CA GLU A 452 -9.29 -15.81 11.96
C GLU A 452 -7.92 -15.15 11.72
N GLY A 453 -7.78 -13.85 11.99
CA GLY A 453 -6.52 -13.11 11.81
C GLY A 453 -6.26 -12.65 10.37
N GLU A 454 -7.23 -12.85 9.48
CA GLU A 454 -7.27 -12.29 8.13
C GLU A 454 -8.66 -11.69 7.84
N VAL A 455 -8.70 -10.70 6.94
CA VAL A 455 -9.96 -10.09 6.50
C VAL A 455 -10.58 -10.99 5.44
N ARG A 456 -11.72 -11.62 5.76
CA ARG A 456 -12.43 -12.54 4.87
C ARG A 456 -13.75 -11.95 4.40
N ALA A 457 -14.10 -12.26 3.17
CA ALA A 457 -15.42 -11.98 2.62
C ALA A 457 -16.50 -12.75 3.39
N ILE A 458 -17.69 -12.19 3.58
CA ILE A 458 -18.79 -12.90 4.25
C ILE A 458 -19.35 -14.05 3.39
N GLY A 459 -19.27 -13.90 2.06
CA GLY A 459 -19.80 -14.87 1.10
C GLY A 459 -19.06 -16.20 1.01
N ARG A 460 -19.32 -16.93 -0.08
CA ARG A 460 -18.83 -18.31 -0.30
C ARG A 460 -17.31 -18.50 -0.26
N HIS A 461 -16.53 -17.46 -0.56
CA HIS A 461 -15.07 -17.57 -0.60
C HIS A 461 -14.40 -17.24 0.74
N GLY A 462 -15.17 -16.85 1.76
CA GLY A 462 -14.65 -16.55 3.10
C GLY A 462 -15.48 -17.24 4.17
N VAL A 463 -16.17 -16.48 5.01
CA VAL A 463 -16.81 -16.95 6.25
C VAL A 463 -17.82 -18.07 5.98
N SER A 464 -18.70 -17.93 4.98
CA SER A 464 -19.73 -18.95 4.72
C SER A 464 -19.14 -20.25 4.17
N GLY A 465 -18.14 -20.17 3.29
CA GLY A 465 -17.51 -21.35 2.67
C GLY A 465 -16.53 -22.10 3.56
N THR A 466 -16.05 -21.46 4.62
CA THR A 466 -15.12 -22.06 5.61
C THR A 466 -15.83 -22.59 6.85
N LYS A 467 -17.16 -22.48 6.94
CA LYS A 467 -17.94 -23.11 8.02
C LYS A 467 -17.62 -24.59 8.14
N HIS A 468 -17.52 -25.08 9.38
CA HIS A 468 -17.18 -26.48 9.62
C HIS A 468 -18.27 -27.47 9.14
N SER A 469 -19.55 -27.13 9.27
CA SER A 469 -20.63 -28.01 8.82
C SER A 469 -20.65 -28.15 7.29
N ILE A 470 -20.73 -29.39 6.83
CA ILE A 470 -20.82 -29.75 5.41
C ILE A 470 -22.22 -29.40 4.90
N LEU A 471 -23.25 -29.69 5.71
CA LEU A 471 -24.64 -29.37 5.38
C LEU A 471 -24.83 -27.86 5.27
N ALA A 472 -24.26 -27.08 6.20
CA ALA A 472 -24.34 -25.62 6.15
C ALA A 472 -23.67 -25.03 4.90
N ARG A 473 -22.47 -25.50 4.54
CA ARG A 473 -21.78 -25.07 3.31
C ARG A 473 -22.55 -25.46 2.05
N SER A 474 -23.01 -26.70 1.99
CA SER A 474 -23.75 -27.23 0.85
C SER A 474 -25.09 -26.51 0.65
N ALA A 475 -25.80 -26.20 1.72
CA ALA A 475 -27.09 -25.49 1.65
C ALA A 475 -26.96 -24.03 1.20
N PHE A 476 -25.79 -23.42 1.37
CA PHE A 476 -25.55 -22.03 0.98
C PHE A 476 -25.25 -21.88 -0.52
N GLU A 477 -24.23 -22.56 -1.04
CA GLU A 477 -23.86 -22.51 -2.46
C GLU A 477 -22.98 -23.71 -2.85
N VAL A 478 -22.93 -24.05 -4.15
CA VAL A 478 -22.04 -25.09 -4.71
C VAL A 478 -22.19 -26.48 -4.04
N THR A 479 -23.44 -26.90 -3.81
CA THR A 479 -23.85 -28.17 -3.17
C THR A 479 -23.00 -29.38 -3.56
N VAL A 480 -22.96 -29.71 -4.85
CA VAL A 480 -22.37 -30.96 -5.35
C VAL A 480 -20.89 -31.06 -5.02
N ASN A 481 -20.12 -29.97 -5.18
CA ASN A 481 -18.69 -29.99 -4.92
C ASN A 481 -18.37 -30.15 -3.43
N HIS A 482 -19.16 -29.52 -2.55
CA HIS A 482 -18.97 -29.65 -1.10
C HIS A 482 -19.23 -31.08 -0.63
N LEU A 483 -20.33 -31.70 -1.07
CA LEU A 483 -20.68 -33.07 -0.71
C LEU A 483 -19.67 -34.09 -1.25
N LEU A 484 -19.24 -33.95 -2.52
CA LEU A 484 -18.25 -34.85 -3.10
C LEU A 484 -16.90 -34.76 -2.40
N ARG A 485 -16.40 -33.54 -2.13
CA ARG A 485 -15.13 -33.37 -1.41
C ARG A 485 -15.21 -33.91 0.01
N ALA A 486 -16.30 -33.63 0.72
CA ALA A 486 -16.52 -34.17 2.06
C ALA A 486 -16.55 -35.70 2.06
N GLY A 487 -17.19 -36.31 1.05
CA GLY A 487 -17.22 -37.76 0.86
C GLY A 487 -15.85 -38.38 0.59
N ILE A 488 -15.01 -37.73 -0.22
CA ILE A 488 -13.63 -38.19 -0.50
C ILE A 488 -12.75 -38.08 0.75
N ILE A 489 -12.88 -36.98 1.51
CA ILE A 489 -12.08 -36.73 2.72
C ILE A 489 -12.56 -37.57 3.90
N GLY A 490 -13.82 -38.01 3.89
CA GLY A 490 -14.47 -38.65 5.04
C GLY A 490 -14.82 -37.65 6.15
N GLU A 491 -15.14 -36.41 5.78
CA GLU A 491 -15.50 -35.35 6.73
C GLU A 491 -16.83 -35.68 7.43
N ARG A 492 -16.94 -35.35 8.72
CA ARG A 492 -18.13 -35.61 9.55
C ARG A 492 -18.78 -34.31 10.00
N ASP A 493 -20.11 -34.27 9.93
CA ASP A 493 -20.90 -33.15 10.42
C ASP A 493 -21.35 -33.40 11.87
N TYR A 494 -21.13 -32.42 12.76
CA TYR A 494 -21.46 -32.50 14.18
C TYR A 494 -22.78 -31.79 14.54
N LEU A 495 -23.49 -31.26 13.55
CA LEU A 495 -24.81 -30.65 13.72
C LEU A 495 -24.87 -29.53 14.78
N LYS A 496 -23.84 -28.69 14.88
CA LYS A 496 -23.73 -27.67 15.94
C LYS A 496 -24.39 -26.33 15.59
N GLY A 497 -24.51 -26.03 14.30
CA GLY A 497 -25.05 -24.80 13.77
C GLY A 497 -26.57 -24.83 13.60
N VAL A 498 -27.11 -23.72 13.10
CA VAL A 498 -28.55 -23.55 12.92
C VAL A 498 -29.04 -24.27 11.66
N THR A 499 -28.32 -24.13 10.54
CA THR A 499 -28.76 -24.60 9.22
C THR A 499 -28.86 -26.12 9.15
N GLU A 500 -27.81 -26.82 9.60
CA GLU A 500 -27.78 -28.28 9.73
C GLU A 500 -28.92 -28.86 10.60
N ASN A 501 -29.20 -28.25 11.76
CA ASN A 501 -30.25 -28.72 12.67
C ASN A 501 -31.64 -28.56 12.05
N VAL A 502 -31.89 -27.44 11.36
CA VAL A 502 -33.13 -27.23 10.61
C VAL A 502 -33.29 -28.26 9.49
N ILE A 503 -32.23 -28.58 8.75
CA ILE A 503 -32.26 -29.58 7.67
C ILE A 503 -32.60 -30.98 8.20
N VAL A 504 -32.04 -31.36 9.34
CA VAL A 504 -32.25 -32.68 9.95
C VAL A 504 -33.56 -32.74 10.76
N GLY A 505 -34.18 -31.60 11.06
CA GLY A 505 -35.42 -31.50 11.84
C GLY A 505 -35.20 -31.52 13.36
N GLN A 506 -34.01 -31.15 13.83
CA GLN A 506 -33.68 -31.01 15.25
C GLN A 506 -33.93 -29.57 15.73
N PRO A 507 -34.30 -29.37 17.02
CA PRO A 507 -34.39 -28.03 17.59
C PRO A 507 -33.02 -27.35 17.57
N VAL A 508 -33.00 -26.07 17.21
CA VAL A 508 -31.78 -25.28 17.15
C VAL A 508 -31.31 -24.88 18.56
N ALA A 509 -30.01 -24.88 18.79
CA ALA A 509 -29.40 -24.43 20.06
C ALA A 509 -29.34 -22.90 20.17
N LEU A 510 -30.47 -22.22 19.90
CA LEU A 510 -30.58 -20.77 19.94
C LEU A 510 -31.96 -20.34 20.46
N GLY A 511 -32.05 -19.21 21.17
CA GLY A 511 -33.27 -18.79 21.85
C GLY A 511 -33.75 -19.84 22.86
N THR A 512 -35.05 -20.17 22.82
CA THR A 512 -35.67 -21.13 23.73
C THR A 512 -35.10 -22.55 23.65
N GLY A 513 -34.50 -22.92 22.51
CA GLY A 513 -33.87 -24.22 22.34
C GLY A 513 -32.57 -24.41 23.13
N SER A 514 -32.02 -23.34 23.71
CA SER A 514 -30.84 -23.40 24.59
C SER A 514 -31.19 -23.55 26.08
N VAL A 515 -32.47 -23.42 26.44
CA VAL A 515 -32.91 -23.46 27.84
C VAL A 515 -33.29 -24.88 28.22
N GLU A 516 -32.53 -25.45 29.15
CA GLU A 516 -32.84 -26.76 29.74
C GLU A 516 -33.69 -26.57 31.01
N LEU A 517 -34.84 -27.26 31.06
CA LEU A 517 -35.72 -27.24 32.21
C LEU A 517 -35.49 -28.48 33.07
N TYR A 518 -35.15 -28.27 34.34
CA TYR A 518 -35.10 -29.33 35.34
C TYR A 518 -36.30 -29.22 36.28
N TYR A 519 -37.15 -30.23 36.28
CA TYR A 519 -38.29 -30.32 37.21
C TYR A 519 -38.09 -31.50 38.15
N ALA A 520 -38.02 -31.21 39.46
CA ALA A 520 -38.00 -32.23 40.50
C ALA A 520 -39.43 -32.42 41.04
N PRO A 521 -40.15 -33.48 40.64
CA PRO A 521 -41.48 -33.75 41.18
C PRO A 521 -41.38 -34.05 42.67
N LYS A 522 -42.23 -33.40 43.49
CA LYS A 522 -42.44 -33.82 44.88
C LYS A 522 -43.27 -35.10 44.87
N ASN A 523 -42.67 -36.22 45.27
CA ASN A 523 -43.42 -37.43 45.61
C ASN A 523 -44.25 -37.13 46.87
N ASN A 524 -45.58 -37.14 46.72
CA ASN A 524 -46.52 -37.13 47.85
C ASN A 524 -46.65 -38.52 48.45
#